data_AF-A0A965URU5-F1
#
_entry.id   AF-A0A965URU5-F1
#
_cell.length_a   1.000
_cell.length_b   1.000
_cell.length_c   1.000
_cell.angle_alpha   90.00
_cell.angle_beta   90.00
_cell.angle_gamma   90.00
#
_symmetry.space_group_name_H-M   'P 1'
#
loop_
_entity.id
_entity.type
_entity.pdbx_description
1 polymer ?
#
loop_
_entity_poly.entity_id
_entity_poly.type
_entity_poly.pdbx_seq_one_letter_code
_entity_poly.pdbx_strand_id
1 'polypeptide(L)'
;MAKKPSFESLIDVIDSEIIKRKNKWNLTAINWMDFHDVAQILRIHIHKKWHLYDHKKPLAPWVNRIISNQIKNLIRNNYSNFTRPCLKCAAAEGEDGCAIYTNQCNACPLYANWEKSKKNAHDTKLTLSIENHSQEINDMPMDHFNLEKTANNIHIKMQKVLKPIEWKVYQYLYIEGKDEEQTAKLMGYRTSEKNRIAGYKQIKNIKKIIIFKVKKHLYNGDIDLY
;
A
#
# COMPACT_ATOMS: atom_id res chain seq x y z
N MET A 1 -41.32 -19.32 44.60
CA MET A 1 -39.97 -19.23 44.00
C MET A 1 -39.95 -18.04 43.06
N ALA A 2 -38.97 -17.15 43.16
CA ALA A 2 -38.88 -15.99 42.27
C ALA A 2 -38.71 -16.45 40.81
N LYS A 3 -39.59 -15.98 39.92
CA LYS A 3 -39.53 -16.32 38.49
C LYS A 3 -38.26 -15.71 37.89
N LYS A 4 -37.46 -16.50 37.18
CA LYS A 4 -36.29 -15.98 36.45
C LYS A 4 -36.78 -14.93 35.44
N PRO A 5 -36.28 -13.69 35.50
CA PRO A 5 -36.70 -12.67 34.54
C PRO A 5 -36.23 -13.05 33.13
N SER A 6 -37.05 -12.70 32.13
CA SER A 6 -36.63 -12.85 30.74
C SER A 6 -35.61 -11.76 30.39
N PHE A 7 -34.82 -12.00 29.35
CA PHE A 7 -33.84 -11.02 28.89
C PHE A 7 -34.55 -9.72 28.44
N GLU A 8 -35.66 -9.87 27.74
CA GLU A 8 -36.47 -8.79 27.18
C GLU A 8 -37.04 -7.89 28.28
N SER A 9 -37.43 -8.46 29.42
CA SER A 9 -37.94 -7.68 30.55
C SER A 9 -36.90 -6.76 31.21
N LEU A 10 -35.61 -6.97 30.94
CA LEU A 10 -34.51 -6.23 31.54
C LEU A 10 -33.64 -5.53 30.49
N ILE A 11 -34.14 -5.40 29.26
CA ILE A 11 -33.40 -4.83 28.14
C ILE A 11 -33.00 -3.38 28.40
N ASP A 12 -33.87 -2.57 29.00
CA ASP A 12 -33.61 -1.16 29.28
C ASP A 12 -32.43 -0.97 30.25
N VAL A 13 -32.31 -1.87 31.23
CA VAL A 13 -31.19 -1.87 32.19
C VAL A 13 -29.90 -2.26 31.49
N ILE A 14 -29.95 -3.24 30.60
CA ILE A 14 -28.79 -3.68 29.81
C ILE A 14 -28.32 -2.56 28.89
N ASP A 15 -29.24 -1.91 28.20
CA ASP A 15 -28.94 -0.82 27.27
C ASP A 15 -28.37 0.40 27.99
N SER A 16 -28.90 0.72 29.17
CA SER A 16 -28.35 1.74 30.04
C SER A 16 -26.89 1.45 30.45
N GLU A 17 -26.55 0.19 30.74
CA GLU A 17 -25.17 -0.21 31.05
C GLU A 17 -24.25 -0.19 29.82
N ILE A 18 -24.77 -0.50 28.63
CA ILE A 18 -24.03 -0.43 27.37
C ILE A 18 -23.70 1.03 27.03
N ILE A 19 -24.68 1.93 27.07
CA ILE A 19 -24.52 3.34 26.68
C ILE A 19 -23.43 4.05 27.50
N LYS A 20 -23.25 3.69 28.78
CA LYS A 20 -22.15 4.21 29.63
C LYS A 20 -20.76 3.97 29.04
N ARG A 21 -20.62 3.05 28.09
CA ARG A 21 -19.34 2.73 27.43
C ARG A 21 -19.14 3.46 26.10
N LYS A 22 -20.14 4.19 25.59
CA LYS A 22 -20.07 4.92 24.33
C LYS A 22 -18.84 5.83 24.27
N ASN A 23 -18.65 6.67 25.28
CA ASN A 23 -17.53 7.62 25.33
C ASN A 23 -16.16 6.96 25.57
N LYS A 24 -16.13 5.67 25.92
CA LYS A 24 -14.88 4.89 26.04
C LYS A 24 -14.53 4.15 24.75
N TRP A 25 -15.49 4.05 23.82
CA TRP A 25 -15.26 3.45 22.52
C TRP A 25 -14.62 4.47 21.60
N ASN A 26 -13.28 4.48 21.58
CA ASN A 26 -12.47 5.45 20.84
C ASN A 26 -11.73 4.83 19.67
N LEU A 27 -12.11 3.63 19.23
CA LEU A 27 -11.45 2.95 18.11
C LEU A 27 -12.00 3.46 16.77
N THR A 28 -11.87 4.77 16.58
CA THR A 28 -12.20 5.50 15.34
C THR A 28 -11.36 5.05 14.16
N ALA A 29 -10.21 4.40 14.41
CA ALA A 29 -9.41 3.76 13.38
C ALA A 29 -10.15 2.62 12.66
N ILE A 30 -11.25 2.08 13.23
CA ILE A 30 -12.11 1.10 12.57
C ILE A 30 -13.38 1.81 12.07
N ASN A 31 -13.31 2.37 10.87
CA ASN A 31 -14.43 3.12 10.28
C ASN A 31 -15.68 2.28 9.98
N TRP A 32 -15.54 0.95 9.85
CA TRP A 32 -16.67 0.07 9.48
C TRP A 32 -17.51 -0.44 10.67
N MET A 33 -17.10 -0.18 11.91
CA MET A 33 -17.79 -0.68 13.11
C MET A 33 -18.02 0.46 14.10
N ASP A 34 -19.21 1.02 14.08
CA ASP A 34 -19.58 2.13 14.95
C ASP A 34 -20.00 1.63 16.35
N PHE A 35 -20.36 2.56 17.24
CA PHE A 35 -20.81 2.17 18.58
C PHE A 35 -22.17 1.46 18.57
N HIS A 36 -23.03 1.70 17.58
CA HIS A 36 -24.31 1.00 17.45
C HIS A 36 -24.09 -0.48 17.11
N ASP A 37 -23.17 -0.79 16.21
CA ASP A 37 -22.73 -2.14 15.89
C ASP A 37 -22.17 -2.84 17.14
N VAL A 38 -21.28 -2.15 17.87
CA VAL A 38 -20.72 -2.66 19.12
C VAL A 38 -21.82 -2.93 20.15
N ALA A 39 -22.77 -2.02 20.32
CA ALA A 39 -23.90 -2.20 21.22
C ALA A 39 -24.74 -3.44 20.85
N GLN A 40 -24.96 -3.70 19.56
CA GLN A 40 -25.67 -4.89 19.10
C GLN A 40 -24.88 -6.18 19.40
N ILE A 41 -23.58 -6.20 19.13
CA ILE A 41 -22.69 -7.33 19.47
C ILE A 41 -22.76 -7.61 20.99
N LEU A 42 -22.72 -6.57 21.81
CA LEU A 42 -22.82 -6.68 23.27
C LEU A 42 -24.16 -7.28 23.71
N ARG A 43 -25.28 -6.80 23.18
CA ARG A 43 -26.62 -7.36 23.46
C ARG A 43 -26.70 -8.83 23.14
N ILE A 44 -26.28 -9.23 21.94
CA ILE A 44 -26.28 -10.63 21.49
C ILE A 44 -25.40 -11.48 22.43
N HIS A 45 -24.24 -10.96 22.84
CA HIS A 45 -23.33 -11.69 23.71
C HIS A 45 -23.89 -11.87 25.13
N ILE A 46 -24.55 -10.86 25.68
CA ILE A 46 -25.23 -10.94 26.97
C ILE A 46 -26.38 -11.96 26.89
N HIS A 47 -27.21 -11.89 25.84
CA HIS A 47 -28.29 -12.84 25.61
C HIS A 47 -27.80 -14.30 25.57
N LYS A 48 -26.73 -14.58 24.79
CA LYS A 48 -26.10 -15.91 24.74
C LYS A 48 -25.65 -16.41 26.11
N LYS A 49 -25.27 -15.50 27.02
CA LYS A 49 -24.83 -15.81 28.38
C LYS A 49 -25.93 -15.69 29.44
N TRP A 50 -27.16 -15.33 29.07
CA TRP A 50 -28.26 -15.08 30.00
C TRP A 50 -28.60 -16.31 30.87
N HIS A 51 -28.37 -17.50 30.35
CA HIS A 51 -28.53 -18.75 31.10
C HIS A 51 -27.61 -18.81 32.35
N LEU A 52 -26.44 -18.17 32.31
CA LEU A 52 -25.46 -18.12 33.41
C LEU A 52 -25.75 -17.04 34.47
N TYR A 53 -26.75 -16.19 34.24
CA TYR A 53 -27.11 -15.13 35.18
C TYR A 53 -27.84 -15.68 36.41
N ASP A 54 -27.29 -15.38 37.59
CA ASP A 54 -27.93 -15.64 38.88
C ASP A 54 -28.87 -14.48 39.25
N HIS A 55 -30.17 -14.71 39.12
CA HIS A 55 -31.22 -13.71 39.36
C HIS A 55 -31.35 -13.27 40.82
N LYS A 56 -30.67 -13.94 41.77
CA LYS A 56 -30.60 -13.49 43.17
C LYS A 56 -29.60 -12.34 43.37
N LYS A 57 -28.72 -12.10 42.38
CA LYS A 57 -27.69 -11.06 42.43
C LYS A 57 -28.10 -9.85 41.58
N PRO A 58 -27.53 -8.67 41.82
CA PRO A 58 -27.79 -7.50 40.99
C PRO A 58 -27.29 -7.71 39.55
N LEU A 59 -28.11 -7.29 38.58
CA LEU A 59 -27.83 -7.47 37.15
C LEU A 59 -26.64 -6.62 36.67
N ALA A 60 -26.62 -5.34 37.06
CA ALA A 60 -25.70 -4.36 36.50
C ALA A 60 -24.21 -4.73 36.66
N PRO A 61 -23.71 -5.23 37.82
CA PRO A 61 -22.32 -5.67 37.94
C PRO A 61 -21.97 -6.86 37.03
N TRP A 62 -22.90 -7.81 36.88
CA TRP A 62 -22.71 -8.99 36.03
C TRP A 62 -22.63 -8.60 34.54
N VAL A 63 -23.58 -7.77 34.08
CA VAL A 63 -23.60 -7.22 32.72
C VAL A 63 -22.34 -6.39 32.45
N ASN A 64 -21.93 -5.54 33.38
CA ASN A 64 -20.72 -4.72 33.25
C ASN A 64 -19.44 -5.54 33.03
N ARG A 65 -19.31 -6.69 33.72
CA ARG A 65 -18.17 -7.59 33.53
C ARG A 65 -18.16 -8.19 32.13
N ILE A 66 -19.32 -8.60 31.63
CA ILE A 66 -19.46 -9.12 30.26
C ILE A 66 -19.10 -8.04 29.24
N ILE A 67 -19.70 -6.86 29.36
CA ILE A 67 -19.46 -5.73 28.46
C ILE A 67 -17.97 -5.38 28.43
N SER A 68 -17.35 -5.20 29.59
CA SER A 68 -15.93 -4.82 29.69
C SER A 68 -15.01 -5.85 29.03
N ASN A 69 -15.31 -7.14 29.21
CA ASN A 69 -14.53 -8.21 28.58
C ASN A 69 -14.76 -8.27 27.07
N GLN A 70 -16.00 -8.07 26.60
CA GLN A 70 -16.30 -8.08 25.17
C GLN A 70 -15.67 -6.89 24.45
N ILE A 71 -15.72 -5.69 25.02
CA ILE A 71 -15.02 -4.52 24.47
C ILE A 71 -13.52 -4.80 24.36
N LYS A 72 -12.87 -5.32 25.40
CA LYS A 72 -11.45 -5.71 25.34
C LYS A 72 -11.17 -6.72 24.22
N ASN A 73 -12.06 -7.69 24.02
CA ASN A 73 -11.93 -8.68 22.95
C ASN A 73 -12.08 -8.07 21.57
N LEU A 74 -13.05 -7.17 21.37
CA LEU A 74 -13.26 -6.45 20.11
C LEU A 74 -12.04 -5.60 19.75
N ILE A 75 -11.51 -4.84 20.71
CA ILE A 75 -10.29 -4.03 20.52
C ILE A 75 -9.10 -4.93 20.16
N ARG A 76 -8.89 -6.01 20.91
CA ARG A 76 -7.79 -6.94 20.66
C ARG A 76 -7.91 -7.57 19.26
N ASN A 77 -9.10 -8.04 18.90
CA ASN A 77 -9.33 -8.77 17.67
C ASN A 77 -9.21 -7.91 16.41
N ASN A 78 -9.62 -6.65 16.49
CA ASN A 78 -9.64 -5.78 15.31
C ASN A 78 -8.43 -4.85 15.20
N TYR A 79 -7.74 -4.57 16.32
CA TYR A 79 -6.60 -3.66 16.35
C TYR A 79 -5.36 -4.33 16.92
N SER A 80 -5.32 -4.61 18.23
CA SER A 80 -4.08 -4.95 18.93
C SER A 80 -3.41 -6.26 18.51
N ASN A 81 -4.10 -7.16 17.81
CA ASN A 81 -3.52 -8.38 17.26
C ASN A 81 -2.61 -8.11 16.05
N PHE A 82 -2.87 -7.02 15.33
CA PHE A 82 -2.18 -6.64 14.09
C PHE A 82 -1.14 -5.55 14.32
N THR A 83 -1.22 -4.80 15.42
CA THR A 83 -0.26 -3.74 15.73
C THR A 83 1.18 -4.23 15.85
N ARG A 84 2.12 -3.38 15.45
CA ARG A 84 3.56 -3.63 15.60
C ARG A 84 3.94 -3.93 17.06
N PRO A 85 4.93 -4.81 17.30
CA PRO A 85 5.36 -5.17 18.66
C PRO A 85 5.86 -3.96 19.46
N CYS A 86 6.38 -2.93 18.77
CA CYS A 86 6.93 -1.73 19.39
C CYS A 86 5.93 -0.95 20.24
N LEU A 87 4.61 -1.01 19.94
CA LEU A 87 3.59 -0.34 20.78
C LEU A 87 3.50 -0.88 22.21
N LYS A 88 4.07 -2.06 22.47
CA LYS A 88 4.10 -2.70 23.79
C LYS A 88 5.52 -2.97 24.26
N CYS A 89 6.52 -2.47 23.54
CA CYS A 89 7.93 -2.75 23.79
C CYS A 89 8.50 -1.72 24.76
N ALA A 90 9.21 -2.18 25.78
CA ALA A 90 9.89 -1.29 26.74
C ALA A 90 11.05 -0.50 26.12
N ALA A 91 11.60 -0.97 24.99
CA ALA A 91 12.69 -0.31 24.28
C ALA A 91 12.22 0.66 23.18
N ALA A 92 10.92 0.90 23.05
CA ALA A 92 10.40 1.87 22.09
C ALA A 92 10.55 3.29 22.64
N GLU A 93 11.08 4.20 21.81
CA GLU A 93 11.30 5.61 22.16
C GLU A 93 10.59 6.49 21.12
N GLY A 94 9.67 7.35 21.58
CA GLY A 94 8.86 8.18 20.67
C GLY A 94 8.00 7.35 19.71
N GLU A 95 7.75 7.89 18.52
CA GLU A 95 6.94 7.20 17.50
C GLU A 95 7.72 6.07 16.82
N ASP A 96 8.91 6.36 16.30
CA ASP A 96 9.69 5.43 15.46
C ASP A 96 11.07 5.06 16.02
N GLY A 97 11.46 5.61 17.17
CA GLY A 97 12.74 5.33 17.81
C GLY A 97 12.75 4.01 18.60
N CYS A 98 13.95 3.46 18.77
CA CYS A 98 14.19 2.30 19.61
C CYS A 98 15.55 2.40 20.31
N ALA A 99 15.57 2.28 21.64
CA ALA A 99 16.79 2.38 22.45
C ALA A 99 17.87 1.32 22.08
N ILE A 100 17.46 0.16 21.55
CA ILE A 100 18.37 -0.95 21.23
C ILE A 100 18.89 -0.86 19.78
N TYR A 101 18.01 -0.52 18.85
CA TYR A 101 18.29 -0.59 17.40
C TYR A 101 18.31 0.79 16.73
N THR A 102 18.29 1.87 17.50
CA THR A 102 18.07 3.27 17.07
C THR A 102 16.65 3.51 16.53
N ASN A 103 16.16 2.67 15.63
CA ASN A 103 14.85 2.78 14.98
C ASN A 103 14.02 1.50 15.12
N GLN A 104 12.69 1.62 15.03
CA GLN A 104 11.75 0.50 14.99
C GLN A 104 11.75 -0.16 13.62
N CYS A 105 12.72 -1.04 13.37
CA CYS A 105 12.93 -1.68 12.07
C CYS A 105 13.21 -3.19 12.16
N ASN A 106 13.40 -3.81 11.00
CA ASN A 106 13.68 -5.25 10.84
C ASN A 106 15.01 -5.73 11.45
N ALA A 107 15.85 -4.83 11.96
CA ALA A 107 16.98 -5.19 12.81
C ALA A 107 16.51 -5.87 14.10
N CYS A 108 15.32 -5.52 14.60
CA CYS A 108 14.68 -6.20 15.72
C CYS A 108 14.01 -7.51 15.25
N PRO A 109 14.36 -8.70 15.81
CA PRO A 109 13.77 -9.97 15.40
C PRO A 109 12.24 -10.03 15.57
N LEU A 110 11.70 -9.40 16.62
CA LEU A 110 10.26 -9.31 16.86
C LEU A 110 9.56 -8.49 15.77
N TYR A 111 10.18 -7.36 15.40
CA TYR A 111 9.66 -6.50 14.34
C TYR A 111 9.73 -7.20 12.99
N ALA A 112 10.86 -7.84 12.66
CA ALA A 112 11.03 -8.58 11.41
C ALA A 112 10.02 -9.72 11.25
N ASN A 113 9.70 -10.44 12.33
CA ASN A 113 8.67 -11.47 12.30
C ASN A 113 7.27 -10.88 12.10
N TRP A 114 6.96 -9.78 12.80
CA TRP A 114 5.71 -9.04 12.60
C TRP A 114 5.58 -8.52 11.16
N GLU A 115 6.65 -7.97 10.60
CA GLU A 115 6.70 -7.45 9.24
C GLU A 115 6.37 -8.51 8.20
N LYS A 116 6.88 -9.73 8.36
CA LYS A 116 6.59 -10.85 7.45
C LYS A 116 5.19 -11.44 7.59
N SER A 117 4.61 -11.41 8.78
CA SER A 117 3.38 -12.15 9.10
C SER A 117 2.12 -11.28 9.20
N LYS A 118 2.23 -10.11 9.84
CA LYS A 118 1.09 -9.32 10.30
C LYS A 118 1.02 -7.91 9.72
N LYS A 119 2.11 -7.36 9.17
CA LYS A 119 2.14 -6.02 8.59
C LYS A 119 1.12 -5.85 7.47
N ASN A 120 1.04 -6.78 6.53
CA ASN A 120 0.01 -6.70 5.47
C ASN A 120 -1.41 -6.63 6.05
N ALA A 121 -1.73 -7.47 7.03
CA ALA A 121 -3.04 -7.44 7.67
C ALA A 121 -3.27 -6.17 8.50
N HIS A 122 -2.23 -5.61 9.10
CA HIS A 122 -2.27 -4.32 9.79
C HIS A 122 -2.60 -3.19 8.81
N ASP A 123 -1.86 -3.10 7.72
CA ASP A 123 -1.96 -2.01 6.75
C ASP A 123 -3.28 -2.07 5.98
N THR A 124 -3.80 -3.26 5.67
CA THR A 124 -5.13 -3.40 5.06
C THR A 124 -6.27 -3.07 6.02
N LYS A 125 -6.13 -3.34 7.33
CA LYS A 125 -7.22 -3.17 8.30
C LYS A 125 -7.26 -1.79 8.94
N LEU A 126 -6.15 -1.08 8.91
CA LEU A 126 -5.99 0.24 9.51
C LEU A 126 -5.68 1.26 8.42
N THR A 127 -6.45 1.22 7.34
CA THR A 127 -6.39 2.22 6.30
C THR A 127 -6.94 3.54 6.82
N LEU A 128 -6.21 4.61 6.54
CA LEU A 128 -6.67 5.97 6.79
C LEU A 128 -7.63 6.37 5.65
N SER A 129 -8.72 7.07 5.98
CA SER A 129 -9.57 7.64 4.94
C SER A 129 -8.83 8.76 4.22
N ILE A 130 -8.82 8.71 2.89
CA ILE A 130 -8.28 9.75 2.00
C ILE A 130 -8.93 11.11 2.30
N GLU A 131 -10.21 11.12 2.67
CA GLU A 131 -10.98 12.35 2.94
C GLU A 131 -10.35 13.18 4.06
N ASN A 132 -9.78 12.52 5.08
CA ASN A 132 -9.16 13.16 6.23
C ASN A 132 -7.67 13.51 6.01
N HIS A 133 -7.08 13.09 4.90
CA HIS A 133 -5.65 13.23 4.60
C HIS A 133 -5.43 13.83 3.19
N SER A 134 -6.44 14.54 2.67
CA SER A 134 -6.41 15.13 1.33
C SER A 134 -5.23 16.08 1.13
N GLN A 135 -4.85 16.83 2.16
CA GLN A 135 -3.72 17.75 2.11
C GLN A 135 -2.38 17.03 1.96
N GLU A 136 -2.13 15.98 2.73
CA GLU A 136 -0.93 15.14 2.61
C GLU A 136 -0.80 14.51 1.22
N ILE A 137 -1.94 14.14 0.62
CA ILE A 137 -1.99 13.58 -0.73
C ILE A 137 -1.71 14.64 -1.79
N ASN A 138 -2.26 15.84 -1.62
CA ASN A 138 -2.06 16.95 -2.54
C ASN A 138 -0.64 17.53 -2.45
N ASP A 139 -0.03 17.49 -1.26
CA ASP A 139 1.32 17.98 -0.99
C ASP A 139 2.40 16.91 -1.29
N MET A 140 2.03 15.71 -1.75
CA MET A 140 3.01 14.75 -2.26
C MET A 140 3.74 15.41 -3.44
N PRO A 141 5.07 15.62 -3.34
CA PRO A 141 5.81 16.22 -4.44
C PRO A 141 5.64 15.29 -5.64
N MET A 142 5.04 15.81 -6.70
CA MET A 142 5.12 15.14 -7.99
C MET A 142 6.59 15.15 -8.39
N ASP A 143 7.26 14.01 -8.25
CA ASP A 143 8.45 13.70 -9.03
C ASP A 143 8.01 13.66 -10.50
N HIS A 144 7.92 14.83 -11.12
CA HIS A 144 7.57 14.98 -12.51
C HIS A 144 8.69 14.39 -13.36
N PHE A 145 8.59 13.10 -13.68
CA PHE A 145 9.46 12.47 -14.67
C PHE A 145 9.13 13.04 -16.05
N ASN A 146 9.94 13.98 -16.53
CA ASN A 146 9.75 14.60 -17.84
C ASN A 146 10.31 13.71 -18.95
N LEU A 147 9.45 12.84 -19.48
CA LEU A 147 9.75 11.92 -20.59
C LEU A 147 10.36 12.64 -21.81
N GLU A 148 9.86 13.82 -22.16
CA GLU A 148 10.32 14.58 -23.33
C GLU A 148 11.74 15.12 -23.13
N LYS A 149 12.02 15.67 -21.95
CA LYS A 149 13.37 16.13 -21.58
C LYS A 149 14.36 14.96 -21.64
N THR A 150 13.98 13.82 -21.09
CA THR A 150 14.79 12.59 -21.10
C THR A 150 15.04 12.08 -22.52
N ALA A 151 14.01 12.04 -23.37
CA ALA A 151 14.15 11.67 -24.78
C ALA A 151 15.12 12.59 -25.52
N ASN A 152 14.97 13.92 -25.34
CA ASN A 152 15.86 14.91 -25.94
C ASN A 152 17.32 14.74 -25.50
N ASN A 153 17.57 14.50 -24.21
CA ASN A 153 18.91 14.23 -23.69
C ASN A 153 19.55 13.00 -24.36
N ILE A 154 18.76 11.93 -24.57
CA ILE A 154 19.22 10.73 -25.28
C ILE A 154 19.55 11.08 -26.74
N HIS A 155 18.69 11.82 -27.44
CA HIS A 155 18.91 12.20 -28.84
C HIS A 155 20.20 13.03 -29.00
N ILE A 156 20.41 14.04 -28.16
CA ILE A 156 21.61 14.89 -28.16
C ILE A 156 22.87 14.06 -27.91
N LYS A 157 22.83 13.12 -26.96
CA LYS A 157 23.98 12.24 -26.70
C LYS A 157 24.26 11.32 -27.89
N MET A 158 23.22 10.72 -28.46
CA MET A 158 23.38 9.79 -29.59
C MET A 158 23.91 10.49 -30.84
N GLN A 159 23.58 11.76 -31.06
CA GLN A 159 24.16 12.56 -32.14
C GLN A 159 25.69 12.64 -32.06
N LYS A 160 26.25 12.71 -30.84
CA LYS A 160 27.70 12.80 -30.60
C LYS A 160 28.41 11.45 -30.68
N VAL A 161 27.70 10.34 -30.42
CA VAL A 161 28.29 9.00 -30.24
C VAL A 161 28.12 8.11 -31.48
N LEU A 162 27.04 8.30 -32.24
CA LEU A 162 26.73 7.50 -33.41
C LEU A 162 27.56 7.94 -34.62
N LYS A 163 27.99 6.98 -35.43
CA LYS A 163 28.65 7.27 -36.72
C LYS A 163 27.65 7.95 -37.68
N PRO A 164 28.08 8.69 -38.71
CA PRO A 164 27.17 9.41 -39.62
C PRO A 164 26.05 8.55 -40.22
N ILE A 165 26.36 7.30 -40.58
CA ILE A 165 25.38 6.34 -41.12
C ILE A 165 24.43 5.84 -40.03
N GLU A 166 24.95 5.56 -38.83
CA GLU A 166 24.16 5.12 -37.67
C GLU A 166 23.22 6.24 -37.20
N TRP A 167 23.69 7.50 -37.20
CA TRP A 167 22.90 8.67 -36.84
C TRP A 167 21.74 8.90 -37.80
N LYS A 168 21.96 8.78 -39.12
CA LYS A 168 20.87 8.88 -40.10
C LYS A 168 19.78 7.82 -39.88
N VAL A 169 20.19 6.57 -39.64
CA VAL A 169 19.24 5.49 -39.32
C VAL A 169 18.53 5.75 -37.99
N TYR A 170 19.24 6.27 -36.98
CA TYR A 170 18.65 6.64 -35.70
C TYR A 170 17.59 7.73 -35.83
N GLN A 171 17.90 8.79 -36.58
CA GLN A 171 17.00 9.91 -36.83
C GLN A 171 15.72 9.45 -37.52
N TYR A 172 15.82 8.63 -38.57
CA TYR A 172 14.66 8.09 -39.27
C TYR A 172 13.78 7.21 -38.37
N LEU A 173 14.38 6.32 -37.58
CA LEU A 173 13.62 5.37 -36.77
C LEU A 173 13.05 5.97 -35.49
N TYR A 174 13.79 6.84 -34.80
CA TYR A 174 13.51 7.24 -33.42
C TYR A 174 13.14 8.71 -33.24
N ILE A 175 13.35 9.56 -34.25
CA ILE A 175 12.97 10.98 -34.23
C ILE A 175 11.84 11.23 -35.23
N GLU A 176 11.97 10.72 -36.46
CA GLU A 176 10.98 10.91 -37.53
C GLU A 176 9.91 9.80 -37.57
N GLY A 177 10.03 8.76 -36.75
CA GLY A 177 9.02 7.71 -36.59
C GLY A 177 8.81 6.82 -37.82
N LYS A 178 9.81 6.71 -38.70
CA LYS A 178 9.74 5.88 -39.91
C LYS A 178 9.92 4.40 -39.59
N ASP A 179 9.31 3.55 -40.40
CA ASP A 179 9.50 2.10 -40.28
C ASP A 179 10.85 1.64 -40.88
N GLU A 180 11.21 0.38 -40.65
CA GLU A 180 12.49 -0.17 -41.11
C GLU A 180 12.59 -0.24 -42.66
N GLU A 181 11.46 -0.37 -43.36
CA GLU A 181 11.40 -0.47 -44.83
C GLU A 181 11.57 0.90 -45.49
N GLN A 182 10.85 1.91 -45.01
CA GLN A 182 10.96 3.32 -45.38
C GLN A 182 12.37 3.82 -45.12
N THR A 183 12.93 3.49 -43.95
CA THR A 183 14.31 3.82 -43.59
C THR A 183 15.29 3.18 -44.58
N ALA A 184 15.10 1.91 -44.93
CA ALA A 184 16.00 1.25 -45.88
C ALA A 184 15.95 1.84 -47.30
N LYS A 185 14.75 2.22 -47.77
CA LYS A 185 14.56 2.94 -49.04
C LYS A 185 15.27 4.30 -49.03
N LEU A 186 15.11 5.08 -47.96
CA LEU A 186 15.76 6.39 -47.79
C LEU A 186 17.29 6.30 -47.67
N MET A 187 17.80 5.19 -47.14
CA MET A 187 19.23 4.90 -47.06
C MET A 187 19.82 4.40 -48.40
N GLY A 188 18.99 4.23 -49.43
CA GLY A 188 19.44 3.84 -50.78
C GLY A 188 19.81 2.37 -50.92
N TYR A 189 19.41 1.51 -49.99
CA TYR A 189 19.68 0.08 -50.08
C TYR A 189 18.84 -0.55 -51.20
N ARG A 190 19.47 -1.37 -52.05
CA ARG A 190 18.85 -2.07 -53.18
C ARG A 190 18.89 -3.58 -52.97
N THR A 191 17.89 -4.31 -53.45
CA THR A 191 17.90 -5.77 -53.54
C THR A 191 17.86 -6.22 -54.99
N SER A 192 18.62 -7.27 -55.30
CA SER A 192 18.61 -7.97 -56.59
C SER A 192 17.64 -9.17 -56.61
N GLU A 193 17.06 -9.55 -55.47
CA GLU A 193 16.19 -10.72 -55.31
C GLU A 193 14.70 -10.31 -55.20
N LYS A 194 13.84 -10.93 -56.01
CA LYS A 194 12.37 -10.78 -55.91
C LYS A 194 11.89 -11.28 -54.54
N ASN A 195 11.01 -10.52 -53.87
CA ASN A 195 10.42 -10.77 -52.55
C ASN A 195 11.31 -10.58 -51.30
N ARG A 196 12.46 -9.90 -51.40
CA ARG A 196 13.21 -9.44 -50.20
C ARG A 196 13.20 -7.92 -50.04
N ILE A 197 12.87 -7.48 -48.82
CA ILE A 197 12.96 -6.08 -48.41
C ILE A 197 14.43 -5.65 -48.46
N ALA A 198 14.72 -4.64 -49.28
CA ALA A 198 16.07 -4.12 -49.44
C ALA A 198 16.64 -3.60 -48.12
N GLY A 199 17.90 -3.90 -47.83
CA GLY A 199 18.61 -3.37 -46.65
C GLY A 199 18.13 -3.85 -45.28
N TYR A 200 17.11 -4.72 -45.18
CA TYR A 200 16.53 -5.16 -43.88
C TYR A 200 17.58 -5.67 -42.88
N LYS A 201 18.50 -6.55 -43.33
CA LYS A 201 19.56 -7.09 -42.47
C LYS A 201 20.55 -6.01 -42.02
N GLN A 202 20.82 -5.01 -42.87
CA GLN A 202 21.73 -3.90 -42.56
C GLN A 202 21.11 -2.95 -41.54
N ILE A 203 19.85 -2.54 -41.74
CA ILE A 203 19.11 -1.72 -40.77
C ILE A 203 19.01 -2.44 -39.41
N LYS A 204 18.69 -3.73 -39.42
CA LYS A 204 18.61 -4.54 -38.18
C LYS A 204 19.95 -4.61 -37.43
N ASN A 205 21.06 -4.72 -38.15
CA ASN A 205 22.39 -4.72 -37.55
C ASN A 205 22.74 -3.35 -36.96
N ILE A 206 22.47 -2.26 -37.70
CA ILE A 206 22.69 -0.89 -37.22
C ILE A 206 21.83 -0.60 -35.98
N LYS A 207 20.57 -1.03 -35.98
CA LYS A 207 19.66 -0.93 -34.82
C LYS A 207 20.23 -1.64 -33.58
N LYS A 208 20.80 -2.83 -33.72
CA LYS A 208 21.48 -3.52 -32.61
C LYS A 208 22.66 -2.71 -32.07
N ILE A 209 23.48 -2.13 -32.95
CA ILE A 209 24.63 -1.29 -32.57
C ILE A 209 24.17 -0.04 -31.82
N ILE A 210 23.13 0.64 -32.33
CA ILE A 210 22.51 1.80 -31.69
C ILE A 210 22.04 1.45 -30.29
N ILE A 211 21.23 0.38 -30.13
CA ILE A 211 20.69 -0.02 -28.82
C ILE A 211 21.83 -0.35 -27.85
N PHE A 212 22.87 -1.03 -28.31
CA PHE A 212 24.03 -1.35 -27.49
C PHE A 212 24.73 -0.06 -26.98
N LYS A 213 24.94 0.92 -27.86
CA LYS A 213 25.56 2.21 -27.49
C LYS A 213 24.68 3.03 -26.54
N VAL A 214 23.38 3.10 -26.81
CA VAL A 214 22.41 3.77 -25.91
C VAL A 214 22.50 3.16 -24.51
N LYS A 215 22.38 1.83 -24.40
CA LYS A 215 22.47 1.13 -23.10
C LYS A 215 23.78 1.42 -22.38
N LYS A 216 24.91 1.36 -23.10
CA LYS A 216 26.23 1.64 -22.52
C LYS A 216 26.28 3.03 -21.89
N HIS A 217 25.82 4.06 -22.59
CA HIS A 217 25.84 5.43 -22.08
C HIS A 217 24.81 5.67 -20.97
N LEU A 218 23.66 4.99 -20.99
CA LEU A 218 22.70 5.02 -19.89
C LEU A 218 23.32 4.45 -18.59
N TYR A 219 23.94 3.27 -18.66
CA TYR A 219 24.54 2.63 -17.48
C TYR A 219 25.77 3.36 -16.94
N ASN A 220 26.50 4.06 -17.80
CA ASN A 220 27.65 4.87 -17.39
C ASN A 220 27.25 6.20 -16.74
N GLY A 221 25.96 6.55 -16.69
CA GLY A 221 25.51 7.86 -16.20
C GLY A 221 25.84 9.01 -17.15
N ASP A 222 26.11 8.71 -18.42
CA ASP A 222 26.50 9.69 -19.45
C ASP A 222 25.31 10.49 -20.01
N ILE A 223 24.09 10.12 -19.63
CA ILE A 223 22.81 10.68 -20.07
C ILE A 223 22.02 11.02 -18.81
N ASP A 224 21.65 12.29 -18.67
CA ASP A 224 20.80 12.74 -17.59
C ASP A 224 19.35 12.35 -17.86
N LEU A 225 18.76 11.61 -16.92
CA LEU A 225 17.37 11.12 -16.97
C LEU A 225 16.43 11.91 -16.06
N TYR A 226 16.96 12.92 -15.35
CA TYR A 226 16.24 13.74 -14.38
C TYR A 226 16.26 15.24 -14.78
#